data_AF-A0A031JHJ3-F1
#
_entry.id   AF-A0A031JHJ3-F1
#
_cell.length_a   1.000
_cell.length_b   1.000
_cell.length_c   1.000
_cell.angle_alpha   90.00
_cell.angle_beta   90.00
_cell.angle_gamma   90.00
#
_symmetry.space_group_name_H-M   'P 1'
#
loop_
_entity.id
_entity.type
_entity.pdbx_description
1 polymer ?
#
loop_
_entity_poly.entity_id
_entity_poly.type
_entity_poly.pdbx_seq_one_letter_code
_entity_poly.pdbx_strand_id
1 'polypeptide(L)'
;MTRQSRTFKLRLSPAGMDLLIDAHCHLIRATRGLIAWGTTLQIAVECLDTAPASIVEELLATIAGAGLDGDQEHHLGAPKGLNMTAARIADDVARASPGIPSPLLANIYIAALMYLLRVEADQLRATYERVRLN
;
A
#
# COMPACT_ATOMS: atom_id res chain seq x y z
N MET A 1 21.14 -10.50 19.95
CA MET A 1 20.04 -11.14 19.21
C MET A 1 19.84 -10.40 17.91
N THR A 2 20.37 -10.90 16.80
CA THR A 2 20.18 -10.34 15.46
C THR A 2 18.74 -10.60 15.03
N ARG A 3 17.89 -9.57 15.13
CA ARG A 3 16.53 -9.60 14.59
C ARG A 3 16.67 -9.77 13.09
N GLN A 4 16.38 -10.97 12.57
CA GLN A 4 16.40 -11.25 11.14
C GLN A 4 15.48 -10.23 10.48
N SER A 5 16.07 -9.26 9.77
CA SER A 5 15.33 -8.27 9.01
C SER A 5 14.55 -9.04 7.96
N ARG A 6 13.26 -9.30 8.22
CA ARG A 6 12.36 -9.78 7.19
C ARG A 6 12.31 -8.66 6.15
N THR A 7 12.57 -8.98 4.91
CA THR A 7 12.53 -8.02 3.82
C THR A 7 11.26 -8.28 3.03
N PHE A 8 10.42 -7.26 2.90
CA PHE A 8 9.30 -7.31 1.97
C PHE A 8 9.79 -6.96 0.57
N LYS A 9 9.36 -7.76 -0.41
CA LYS A 9 9.69 -7.58 -1.82
C LYS A 9 8.47 -7.01 -2.54
N LEU A 10 8.64 -5.85 -3.16
CA LEU A 10 7.65 -5.26 -4.04
C LEU A 10 8.23 -5.21 -5.46
N ARG A 11 7.45 -5.65 -6.44
CA ARG A 11 7.81 -5.55 -7.85
C ARG A 11 7.09 -4.37 -8.48
N LEU A 12 7.83 -3.52 -9.18
CA LEU A 12 7.32 -2.30 -9.79
C LEU A 12 7.99 -2.08 -11.15
N SER A 13 7.31 -1.34 -12.02
CA SER A 13 7.95 -0.70 -13.16
C SER A 13 8.64 0.60 -12.72
N PRO A 14 9.40 1.29 -13.61
CA PRO A 14 9.88 2.64 -13.31
C PRO A 14 8.76 3.60 -12.90
N ALA A 15 7.60 3.56 -13.57
CA ALA A 15 6.44 4.38 -13.20
C ALA A 15 5.85 3.98 -11.84
N GLY A 16 5.85 2.69 -11.51
CA GLY A 16 5.48 2.21 -10.18
C GLY A 16 6.45 2.70 -9.09
N MET A 17 7.74 2.80 -9.40
CA MET A 17 8.73 3.36 -8.48
C MET A 17 8.50 4.85 -8.23
N ASP A 18 8.16 5.62 -9.25
CA ASP A 18 7.80 7.03 -9.09
C ASP A 18 6.56 7.18 -8.19
N LEU A 19 5.53 6.34 -8.38
CA LEU A 19 4.37 6.28 -7.49
C LEU A 19 4.77 6.02 -6.03
N LEU A 20 5.68 5.07 -5.79
CA LEU A 20 6.18 4.78 -4.44
C LEU A 20 6.91 5.99 -3.84
N ILE A 21 7.72 6.70 -4.63
CA ILE A 21 8.44 7.92 -4.21
C ILE A 21 7.46 9.03 -3.85
N ASP A 22 6.45 9.26 -4.68
CA ASP A 22 5.45 10.31 -4.45
C ASP A 22 4.62 10.00 -3.21
N ALA A 23 4.17 8.76 -3.06
CA ALA A 23 3.47 8.27 -1.87
C ALA A 23 4.32 8.46 -0.60
N HIS A 24 5.61 8.15 -0.68
CA HIS A 24 6.55 8.38 0.41
C HIS A 24 6.70 9.87 0.75
N CYS A 25 6.90 10.71 -0.27
CA CYS A 25 7.01 12.15 -0.12
C CYS A 25 5.76 12.78 0.52
N HIS A 26 4.57 12.31 0.14
CA HIS A 26 3.32 12.75 0.72
C HIS A 26 3.23 12.42 2.21
N LEU A 27 3.57 11.18 2.58
CA LEU A 27 3.56 10.73 3.97
C LEU A 27 4.55 11.51 4.85
N ILE A 28 5.79 11.71 4.40
CA ILE A 28 6.78 12.47 5.18
C ILE A 28 6.40 13.95 5.31
N ARG A 29 5.73 14.54 4.31
CA ARG A 29 5.21 15.92 4.39
C ARG A 29 4.07 16.03 5.40
N ALA A 30 3.14 15.07 5.40
CA ALA A 30 2.02 15.02 6.34
C ALA A 30 2.47 14.82 7.79
N THR A 31 3.46 13.95 8.01
CA THR A 31 3.92 13.55 9.35
C THR A 31 5.10 14.37 9.88
N ARG A 32 5.83 15.06 8.99
CA ARG A 32 7.13 15.71 9.27
C ARG A 32 8.16 14.74 9.88
N GLY A 33 8.11 13.47 9.52
CA GLY A 33 9.00 12.42 10.01
C GLY A 33 9.82 11.76 8.90
N LEU A 34 11.04 11.32 9.23
CA LEU A 34 11.79 10.40 8.38
C LEU A 34 11.22 8.99 8.59
N ILE A 35 10.72 8.39 7.52
CA ILE A 35 9.96 7.14 7.58
C ILE A 35 10.68 6.08 6.74
N ALA A 36 10.66 4.82 7.19
CA ALA A 36 11.18 3.72 6.40
C ALA A 36 10.22 3.38 5.24
N TRP A 37 10.75 2.96 4.09
CA TRP A 37 9.94 2.60 2.93
C TRP A 37 8.89 1.52 3.24
N GLY A 38 9.24 0.50 4.02
CA GLY A 38 8.32 -0.55 4.44
C GLY A 38 7.19 -0.02 5.33
N THR A 39 7.49 0.95 6.20
CA THR A 39 6.45 1.65 6.97
C THR A 39 5.52 2.44 6.05
N THR A 40 6.04 3.05 4.97
CA THR A 40 5.19 3.74 3.99
C THR A 40 4.17 2.81 3.37
N LEU A 41 4.63 1.62 2.94
CA LEU A 41 3.73 0.61 2.39
C LEU A 41 2.73 0.09 3.43
N GLN A 42 3.15 -0.06 4.69
CA GLN A 42 2.23 -0.41 5.78
C GLN A 42 1.14 0.64 5.97
N ILE A 43 1.50 1.92 6.07
CA ILE A 43 0.52 3.02 6.20
C ILE A 43 -0.41 3.05 5.00
N ALA A 44 0.11 2.87 3.78
CA ALA A 44 -0.70 2.82 2.57
C ALA A 44 -1.78 1.73 2.64
N VAL A 45 -1.39 0.51 3.03
CA VAL A 45 -2.33 -0.62 3.15
C VAL A 45 -3.33 -0.38 4.27
N GLU A 46 -2.89 0.14 5.41
CA GLU A 46 -3.78 0.49 6.54
C GLU A 46 -4.77 1.62 6.21
N CYS A 47 -4.38 2.57 5.35
CA CYS A 47 -5.29 3.58 4.82
C CYS A 47 -6.31 2.96 3.87
N LEU A 48 -5.85 2.15 2.91
CA LEU A 48 -6.71 1.47 1.94
C LEU A 48 -7.73 0.56 2.62
N ASP A 49 -7.33 -0.08 3.72
CA ASP A 49 -8.19 -0.96 4.52
C ASP A 49 -9.44 -0.27 5.11
N THR A 50 -9.36 1.05 5.29
CA THR A 50 -10.49 1.86 5.77
C THR A 50 -11.34 2.44 4.64
N ALA A 51 -10.91 2.25 3.38
CA ALA A 51 -11.62 2.75 2.22
C ALA A 51 -12.84 1.86 1.88
N PRO A 52 -13.92 2.43 1.32
CA PRO A 52 -15.01 1.63 0.76
C PRO A 52 -14.49 0.69 -0.36
N ALA A 53 -15.04 -0.53 -0.44
CA ALA A 53 -14.65 -1.51 -1.46
C ALA A 53 -14.72 -0.96 -2.89
N SER A 54 -15.71 -0.10 -3.18
CA SER A 54 -15.86 0.57 -4.48
C SER A 54 -14.67 1.44 -4.87
N ILE A 55 -13.99 2.07 -3.89
CA ILE A 55 -12.77 2.85 -4.15
C ILE A 55 -11.61 1.91 -4.50
N VAL A 56 -11.52 0.76 -3.82
CA VAL A 56 -10.51 -0.24 -4.11
C VAL A 56 -10.71 -0.81 -5.52
N GLU A 57 -11.95 -1.09 -5.91
CA GLU A 57 -12.31 -1.54 -7.25
C GLU A 57 -11.95 -0.51 -8.33
N GLU A 58 -12.26 0.77 -8.12
CA GLU A 58 -11.87 1.87 -9.02
C GLU A 58 -10.35 1.92 -9.23
N LEU A 59 -9.58 1.81 -8.14
CA LEU A 59 -8.12 1.80 -8.19
C LEU A 59 -7.59 0.58 -8.94
N LEU A 60 -8.13 -0.61 -8.66
CA LEU A 60 -7.77 -1.85 -9.34
C LEU A 60 -8.05 -1.78 -10.85
N ALA A 61 -9.17 -1.18 -11.24
CA ALA A 61 -9.50 -0.95 -12.65
C ALA A 61 -8.51 0.01 -13.31
N THR A 62 -7.99 1.00 -12.59
CA THR A 62 -6.99 1.94 -13.10
C THR A 62 -5.62 1.29 -13.29
N ILE A 63 -5.24 0.34 -12.43
CA ILE A 63 -3.97 -0.39 -12.54
C ILE A 63 -3.90 -1.16 -13.86
N ALA A 64 -5.04 -1.69 -14.34
CA ALA A 64 -5.15 -2.35 -15.63
C ALA A 64 -4.91 -1.35 -16.79
N GLY A 65 -3.66 -1.21 -17.20
CA GLY A 65 -3.24 -0.32 -18.28
C GLY A 65 -2.32 0.81 -17.86
N ALA A 66 -2.16 1.06 -16.55
CA ALA A 66 -1.26 2.10 -16.04
C ALA A 66 0.23 1.71 -16.10
N GLY A 67 0.56 0.43 -16.33
CA GLY A 67 1.94 -0.04 -16.45
C GLY A 67 2.76 0.14 -15.17
N LEU A 68 2.11 0.08 -13.99
CA LEU A 68 2.74 0.29 -12.68
C LEU A 68 3.43 -0.96 -12.12
N ASP A 69 2.95 -2.14 -12.52
CA ASP A 69 3.61 -3.42 -12.24
C ASP A 69 4.77 -3.65 -13.21
N GLY A 70 5.82 -4.33 -12.75
CA GLY A 70 7.05 -4.54 -13.51
C GLY A 70 7.94 -5.62 -12.92
N ASP A 71 9.15 -5.77 -13.45
CA ASP A 71 10.09 -6.82 -13.07
C ASP A 71 11.17 -6.36 -12.07
N GLN A 72 11.23 -5.07 -11.74
CA GLN A 72 12.22 -4.53 -10.81
C GLN A 72 11.84 -4.85 -9.36
N GLU A 73 12.70 -5.61 -8.67
CA GLU A 73 12.50 -5.95 -7.27
C GLU A 73 13.03 -4.84 -6.35
N HIS A 74 12.15 -4.35 -5.47
CA HIS A 74 12.47 -3.37 -4.43
C HIS A 74 12.28 -3.97 -3.04
N HIS A 75 13.26 -3.71 -2.17
CA HIS A 75 13.33 -4.26 -0.83
C HIS A 75 13.02 -3.17 0.21
N LEU A 76 11.79 -3.17 0.74
CA LEU A 76 11.29 -2.05 1.55
C LEU A 76 11.45 -2.28 3.08
N GLY A 77 11.85 -3.49 3.49
CA GLY A 77 11.76 -3.96 4.88
C GLY A 77 10.36 -4.50 5.18
N ALA A 78 10.23 -5.50 6.05
CA ALA A 78 8.96 -6.19 6.30
C ALA A 78 8.24 -5.64 7.54
N PRO A 79 7.27 -4.73 7.37
CA PRO A 79 6.31 -4.43 8.41
C PRO A 79 5.52 -5.70 8.78
N LYS A 80 5.24 -5.87 10.08
CA LYS A 80 4.42 -6.98 10.57
C LYS A 80 3.00 -6.84 10.04
N GLY A 81 2.38 -7.95 9.65
CA GLY A 81 0.95 -8.00 9.32
C GLY A 81 0.56 -7.47 7.94
N LEU A 82 1.48 -6.86 7.17
CA LEU A 82 1.21 -6.28 5.85
C LEU A 82 0.47 -7.24 4.91
N ASN A 83 0.97 -8.47 4.76
CA ASN A 83 0.33 -9.48 3.90
C ASN A 83 -1.06 -9.87 4.40
N MET A 84 -1.31 -9.86 5.71
CA MET A 84 -2.62 -10.22 6.26
C MET A 84 -3.64 -9.13 5.98
N THR A 85 -3.27 -7.86 6.17
CA THR A 85 -4.16 -6.73 5.85
C THR A 85 -4.45 -6.67 4.36
N ALA A 86 -3.42 -6.83 3.50
CA ALA A 86 -3.62 -6.84 2.05
C ALA A 86 -4.50 -8.02 1.58
N ALA A 87 -4.32 -9.21 2.16
CA ALA A 87 -5.18 -10.36 1.86
C ALA A 87 -6.63 -10.13 2.27
N ARG A 88 -6.86 -9.53 3.44
CA ARG A 88 -8.22 -9.19 3.88
C ARG A 88 -8.89 -8.18 2.93
N ILE A 89 -8.17 -7.15 2.48
CA ILE A 89 -8.71 -6.20 1.48
C ILE A 89 -9.09 -6.94 0.19
N ALA A 90 -8.23 -7.83 -0.30
CA ALA A 90 -8.52 -8.63 -1.50
C ALA A 90 -9.78 -9.49 -1.32
N ASP A 91 -9.92 -10.15 -0.16
CA ASP A 91 -11.11 -10.95 0.17
C ASP A 91 -12.37 -10.10 0.29
N ASP A 92 -12.28 -8.89 0.85
CA ASP A 92 -13.40 -7.96 1.00
C ASP A 92 -13.90 -7.48 -0.36
N VAL A 93 -12.99 -7.14 -1.29
CA VAL A 93 -13.32 -6.79 -2.68
C VAL A 93 -13.94 -7.97 -3.41
N ALA A 94 -13.37 -9.17 -3.28
CA ALA A 94 -13.91 -10.37 -3.93
C ALA A 94 -15.34 -10.70 -3.47
N ARG A 95 -15.67 -10.43 -2.19
CA ARG A 95 -17.05 -10.61 -1.67
C ARG A 95 -17.99 -9.50 -2.14
N ALA A 96 -17.50 -8.28 -2.33
CA ALA A 96 -18.29 -7.15 -2.82
C ALA A 96 -18.62 -7.26 -4.32
N SER A 97 -17.77 -7.95 -5.09
CA SER A 97 -17.91 -8.14 -6.54
C SER A 97 -18.01 -9.63 -6.95
N PRO A 98 -19.18 -10.29 -6.76
CA PRO A 98 -19.37 -11.68 -7.14
C PRO A 98 -19.12 -11.89 -8.64
N GLY A 99 -18.25 -12.85 -8.97
CA GLY A 99 -17.95 -13.23 -10.36
C GLY A 99 -16.69 -12.57 -10.94
N ILE A 100 -16.07 -11.63 -10.23
CA ILE A 100 -14.75 -11.09 -10.56
C ILE A 100 -13.67 -11.89 -9.81
N PRO A 101 -12.57 -12.30 -10.45
CA PRO A 101 -11.46 -12.96 -9.75
C PRO A 101 -10.91 -12.07 -8.62
N SER A 102 -10.53 -12.70 -7.49
CA SER A 102 -9.88 -11.98 -6.40
C SER A 102 -8.60 -11.28 -6.89
N PRO A 103 -8.39 -10.00 -6.53
CA PRO A 103 -7.23 -9.26 -7.00
C PRO A 103 -5.92 -9.84 -6.46
N LEU A 104 -4.88 -9.78 -7.29
CA LEU A 104 -3.52 -10.15 -6.87
C LEU A 104 -3.05 -9.21 -5.74
N LEU A 105 -2.35 -9.75 -4.74
CA LEU A 105 -1.80 -8.92 -3.65
C LEU A 105 -0.87 -7.81 -4.16
N ALA A 106 -0.13 -8.05 -5.24
CA ALA A 106 0.69 -7.03 -5.90
C ALA A 106 -0.13 -5.79 -6.27
N ASN A 107 -1.33 -6.01 -6.83
CA ASN A 107 -2.24 -4.92 -7.21
C ASN A 107 -2.83 -4.22 -5.99
N ILE A 108 -3.04 -4.92 -4.88
CA ILE A 108 -3.46 -4.29 -3.61
C ILE A 108 -2.38 -3.34 -3.09
N TYR A 109 -1.11 -3.71 -3.16
CA TYR A 109 -0.01 -2.81 -2.76
C TYR A 109 0.09 -1.57 -3.64
N ILE A 110 -0.07 -1.72 -4.95
CA ILE A 110 -0.08 -0.57 -5.88
C ILE A 110 -1.32 0.31 -5.63
N ALA A 111 -2.50 -0.29 -5.48
CA ALA A 111 -3.73 0.43 -5.17
C ALA A 111 -3.61 1.20 -3.85
N ALA A 112 -2.96 0.61 -2.85
CA ALA A 112 -2.70 1.25 -1.58
C ALA A 112 -1.80 2.50 -1.73
N LEU A 113 -0.74 2.42 -2.54
CA LEU A 113 0.12 3.57 -2.83
C LEU A 113 -0.64 4.68 -3.58
N MET A 114 -1.46 4.31 -4.56
CA MET A 114 -2.32 5.26 -5.28
C MET A 114 -3.33 5.92 -4.33
N TYR A 115 -3.92 5.14 -3.42
CA TYR A 115 -4.87 5.67 -2.45
C TYR A 115 -4.20 6.59 -1.45
N LEU A 116 -2.99 6.25 -0.98
CA LEU A 116 -2.24 7.08 -0.03
C LEU A 116 -2.11 8.53 -0.54
N LEU A 117 -1.85 8.73 -1.84
CA LEU A 117 -1.77 10.05 -2.48
C LEU A 117 -3.10 10.85 -2.44
N ARG A 118 -4.23 10.16 -2.28
CA ARG A 118 -5.57 10.77 -2.16
C ARG A 118 -5.97 11.04 -0.71
N VAL A 119 -5.23 10.50 0.28
CA VAL A 119 -5.57 10.66 1.70
C VAL A 119 -5.07 12.00 2.23
N GLU A 120 -5.94 12.69 2.95
CA GLU A 120 -5.63 13.98 3.58
C GLU A 120 -4.55 13.85 4.66
N ALA A 121 -3.73 14.90 4.82
CA ALA A 121 -2.58 14.90 5.71
C ALA A 121 -2.94 14.57 7.18
N ASP A 122 -4.09 15.02 7.66
CA ASP A 122 -4.56 14.72 9.03
C ASP A 122 -4.89 13.24 9.23
N GLN A 123 -5.52 12.61 8.24
CA GLN A 123 -5.81 11.17 8.28
C GLN A 123 -4.53 10.34 8.16
N LEU A 124 -3.57 10.76 7.33
CA LEU A 124 -2.26 10.11 7.26
C LEU A 124 -1.52 10.16 8.59
N ARG A 125 -1.49 11.32 9.24
CA ARG A 125 -0.86 11.51 10.55
C ARG A 125 -1.53 10.63 11.61
N ALA A 126 -2.86 10.60 11.65
CA ALA A 126 -3.60 9.74 12.59
C ALA A 126 -3.28 8.25 12.38
N THR A 127 -3.27 7.79 11.13
CA THR A 127 -2.91 6.39 10.81
C THR A 127 -1.46 6.08 11.17
N TYR A 128 -0.53 7.00 10.90
CA TYR A 128 0.87 6.87 11.25
C TYR A 128 1.08 6.70 12.76
N GLU A 129 0.45 7.55 13.59
CA GLU A 129 0.55 7.43 15.04
C GLU A 129 -0.04 6.11 15.55
N ARG A 130 -1.18 5.67 15.01
CA ARG A 130 -1.79 4.37 15.35
C ARG A 130 -0.85 3.21 15.04
N VAL A 131 -0.21 3.21 13.86
CA VAL A 131 0.71 2.13 13.45
C VAL A 131 2.01 2.16 14.24
N ARG A 132 2.51 3.34 14.63
CA ARG A 132 3.72 3.48 15.43
C ARG A 132 3.57 2.96 16.87
N LEU A 133 2.35 3.01 17.43
CA LEU A 133 2.05 2.56 18.79
C LEU A 133 1.86 1.03 18.91
N ASN A 134 1.75 0.31 17.78
CA ASN A 134 1.56 -1.14 17.70
C ASN A 134 2.87 -1.91 17.43
#